data_AF-A0A924YDD9-F1
#
_entry.id   AF-A0A924YDD9-F1
#
_cell.length_a   1.000
_cell.length_b   1.000
_cell.length_c   1.000
_cell.angle_alpha   90.00
_cell.angle_beta   90.00
_cell.angle_gamma   90.00
#
_symmetry.space_group_name_H-M   'P 1'
#
loop_
_entity.id
_entity.type
_entity.pdbx_description
1 polymer ?
#
loop_
_entity_poly.entity_id
_entity_poly.type
_entity_poly.pdbx_seq_one_letter_code
_entity_poly.pdbx_strand_id
1 'polypeptide(L)'
;MNIFVSYAHDDAAHVLAIQQSLDIHVVWFDQRLSVGQAWWDEIERQIAASHCFLLLLSPRSLQSEFCQKELAFALKLNKPIAPVMVELMDIPQQLSHFQIIRVTDGFTPEATVKLLNGLFEIERVVFNPLMPTAKRDAHMPELAVQDLYFATTNSRKKIMYEQILNVTLQTAAISLEDIQHVDAGEVALYKVQQAYDILHKPVFVDHSAIAIRAWGGLPGGLTTSFIVPAGLTNICKMLQPFDDKYAEAISVITFTDGQLRRKFVGIVPGEISDQPRGDGYSWNNIFIPAGFTKTLGEMTDSEILSISSRRRAIVEFMRFLQTNYAIS
;
A
#
# COMPACT_ATOMS: atom_id res chain seq x y z
N MET A 1 -1.90 -7.09 -0.56
CA MET A 1 -2.23 -8.35 -1.27
C MET A 1 -2.24 -9.56 -0.32
N ASN A 2 -2.73 -10.72 -0.77
CA ASN A 2 -2.53 -11.99 -0.04
C ASN A 2 -1.16 -12.58 -0.39
N ILE A 3 -0.32 -12.85 0.60
CA ILE A 3 1.03 -13.37 0.40
C ILE A 3 1.13 -14.73 1.08
N PHE A 4 1.58 -15.74 0.33
CA PHE A 4 1.98 -17.02 0.90
C PHE A 4 3.47 -16.97 1.20
N VAL A 5 3.89 -17.24 2.43
CA VAL A 5 5.31 -17.28 2.82
C VAL A 5 5.75 -18.73 2.96
N SER A 6 6.69 -19.13 2.13
CA SER A 6 7.37 -20.43 2.20
C SER A 6 8.72 -20.27 2.90
N TYR A 7 8.96 -21.08 3.94
CA TYR A 7 10.13 -20.98 4.79
C TYR A 7 10.48 -22.32 5.46
N ALA A 8 11.74 -22.52 5.87
CA ALA A 8 12.09 -23.64 6.72
C ALA A 8 11.70 -23.37 8.18
N HIS A 9 11.25 -24.38 8.93
CA HIS A 9 10.77 -24.20 10.30
C HIS A 9 11.73 -23.40 11.21
N ASP A 10 13.03 -23.64 11.07
CA ASP A 10 14.08 -22.95 11.83
C ASP A 10 14.18 -21.44 11.51
N ASP A 11 13.60 -20.99 10.39
CA ASP A 11 13.56 -19.59 9.96
C ASP A 11 12.30 -18.85 10.49
N ALA A 12 11.51 -19.45 11.38
CA ALA A 12 10.25 -18.89 11.89
C ALA A 12 10.40 -17.48 12.49
N ALA A 13 11.54 -17.18 13.11
CA ALA A 13 11.82 -15.84 13.65
C ALA A 13 11.81 -14.76 12.56
N HIS A 14 12.32 -15.07 11.37
CA HIS A 14 12.30 -14.15 10.23
C HIS A 14 10.87 -13.93 9.69
N VAL A 15 10.03 -14.97 9.72
CA VAL A 15 8.63 -14.86 9.27
C VAL A 15 7.84 -13.89 10.16
N LEU A 16 8.05 -13.95 11.48
CA LEU A 16 7.40 -13.01 12.40
C LEU A 16 7.82 -11.56 12.13
N ALA A 17 9.10 -11.33 11.85
CA ALA A 17 9.59 -10.01 11.48
C ALA A 17 8.97 -9.52 10.15
N ILE A 18 8.87 -10.40 9.15
CA ILE A 18 8.19 -10.10 7.87
C ILE A 18 6.73 -9.76 8.09
N GLN A 19 6.02 -10.53 8.91
CA GLN A 19 4.61 -10.28 9.21
C GLN A 19 4.41 -8.90 9.83
N GLN A 20 5.31 -8.48 10.72
CA GLN A 20 5.29 -7.14 11.31
C GLN A 20 5.58 -6.04 10.27
N SER A 21 6.54 -6.28 9.36
CA SER A 21 6.89 -5.32 8.30
C SER A 21 5.85 -5.24 7.17
N LEU A 22 5.05 -6.29 6.97
CA LEU A 22 4.04 -6.40 5.91
C LEU A 22 2.61 -6.23 6.44
N ASP A 23 2.41 -5.31 7.39
CA ASP A 23 1.13 -5.05 8.09
C ASP A 23 -0.09 -4.83 7.17
N ILE A 24 0.14 -4.39 5.93
CA ILE A 24 -0.87 -4.17 4.87
C ILE A 24 -1.21 -5.40 4.04
N HIS A 25 -0.51 -6.50 4.25
CA HIS A 25 -0.70 -7.72 3.50
C HIS A 25 -1.30 -8.78 4.38
N VAL A 26 -2.19 -9.59 3.80
CA VAL A 26 -2.65 -10.79 4.46
C VAL A 26 -1.57 -11.84 4.24
N VAL A 27 -0.68 -11.97 5.21
CA VAL A 27 0.43 -12.91 5.18
C VAL A 27 -0.03 -14.24 5.75
N TRP A 28 0.03 -15.28 4.93
CA TRP A 28 -0.23 -16.66 5.31
C TRP A 28 1.09 -17.44 5.35
N PHE A 29 1.27 -18.22 6.41
CA PHE A 29 2.37 -19.18 6.56
C PHE A 29 1.93 -20.30 7.50
N ASP A 30 2.47 -21.49 7.33
CA ASP A 30 2.14 -22.60 8.22
C ASP A 30 2.95 -22.56 9.52
N GLN A 31 2.27 -22.77 10.66
CA GLN A 31 2.88 -22.85 11.99
C GLN A 31 2.90 -24.28 12.57
N ARG A 32 2.34 -25.30 11.89
CA ARG A 32 2.17 -26.66 12.44
C ARG A 32 2.41 -27.74 11.39
N LEU A 33 3.68 -28.11 11.19
CA LEU A 33 4.08 -29.23 10.35
C LEU A 33 3.82 -30.57 11.08
N SER A 34 2.67 -31.19 10.86
CA SER A 34 2.37 -32.58 11.25
C SER A 34 1.62 -33.29 10.11
N VAL A 35 2.15 -34.42 9.65
CA VAL A 35 1.83 -35.05 8.34
C VAL A 35 0.39 -35.58 8.21
N GLY A 36 -0.27 -35.29 7.07
CA GLY A 36 -1.52 -35.93 6.60
C GLY A 36 -2.02 -35.33 5.27
N GLN A 37 -2.65 -36.13 4.39
CA GLN A 37 -3.12 -35.72 3.04
C GLN A 37 -4.02 -34.48 3.04
N ALA A 38 -4.88 -34.31 4.05
CA ALA A 38 -5.81 -33.18 4.15
C ALA A 38 -5.11 -31.81 4.33
N TRP A 39 -3.82 -31.81 4.70
CA TRP A 39 -3.06 -30.58 4.94
C TRP A 39 -2.37 -30.06 3.66
N TRP A 40 -1.92 -30.94 2.77
CA TRP A 40 -1.32 -30.51 1.50
C TRP A 40 -2.33 -29.83 0.57
N ASP A 41 -3.56 -30.36 0.52
CA ASP A 41 -4.67 -29.72 -0.22
C ASP A 41 -4.94 -28.29 0.28
N GLU A 42 -4.77 -28.03 1.58
CA GLU A 42 -4.93 -26.69 2.14
C GLU A 42 -3.80 -25.76 1.69
N ILE A 43 -2.55 -26.23 1.69
CA ILE A 43 -1.43 -25.44 1.17
C ILE A 43 -1.64 -25.09 -0.30
N GLU A 44 -2.01 -26.07 -1.12
CA GLU A 44 -2.30 -25.81 -2.54
C GLU A 44 -3.42 -24.79 -2.70
N ARG A 45 -4.49 -24.87 -1.89
CA ARG A 45 -5.54 -23.85 -1.86
C ARG A 45 -5.01 -22.47 -1.48
N GLN A 46 -4.17 -22.37 -0.45
CA GLN A 46 -3.61 -21.10 0.02
C GLN A 46 -2.63 -20.48 -0.98
N ILE A 47 -1.77 -21.28 -1.61
CA ILE A 47 -0.91 -20.84 -2.73
C ILE A 47 -1.78 -20.40 -3.91
N ALA A 48 -2.84 -21.14 -4.24
CA ALA A 48 -3.73 -20.77 -5.34
C ALA A 48 -4.49 -19.47 -5.05
N ALA A 49 -4.89 -19.23 -3.80
CA ALA A 49 -5.57 -18.01 -3.35
C ALA A 49 -4.64 -16.82 -3.10
N SER A 50 -3.32 -17.04 -2.98
CA SER A 50 -2.36 -15.96 -2.81
C SER A 50 -2.11 -15.19 -4.10
N HIS A 51 -1.75 -13.93 -3.98
CA HIS A 51 -1.37 -13.07 -5.11
C HIS A 51 0.13 -13.10 -5.37
N CYS A 52 0.92 -13.40 -4.33
CA CYS A 52 2.37 -13.46 -4.36
C CYS A 52 2.86 -14.64 -3.51
N PHE A 53 3.89 -15.32 -3.99
CA PHE A 53 4.61 -16.36 -3.25
C PHE A 53 5.95 -15.80 -2.78
N LEU A 54 6.08 -15.55 -1.49
CA LEU A 54 7.30 -15.05 -0.86
C LEU A 54 8.12 -16.25 -0.36
N LEU A 55 9.32 -16.41 -0.91
CA LEU A 55 10.22 -17.52 -0.57
C LEU A 55 11.36 -17.02 0.31
N LEU A 56 11.48 -17.53 1.53
CA LEU A 56 12.66 -17.29 2.36
C LEU A 56 13.79 -18.19 1.89
N LEU A 57 14.90 -17.58 1.47
CA LEU A 57 16.10 -18.28 1.03
C LEU A 57 17.08 -18.43 2.19
N SER A 58 17.29 -19.68 2.58
CA SER A 58 18.32 -20.16 3.47
C SER A 58 18.80 -21.53 2.97
N PRO A 59 19.99 -22.01 3.38
CA PRO A 59 20.41 -23.37 3.08
C PRO A 59 19.38 -24.43 3.50
N ARG A 60 18.68 -24.18 4.61
CA ARG A 60 17.63 -25.06 5.15
C ARG A 60 16.37 -25.07 4.28
N SER A 61 15.93 -23.91 3.78
CA SER A 61 14.73 -23.85 2.93
C SER A 61 14.93 -24.54 1.59
N LEU A 62 16.14 -24.51 1.03
CA LEU A 62 16.45 -25.28 -0.17
C LEU A 62 16.52 -26.79 0.04
N GLN A 63 16.89 -27.25 1.24
CA GLN A 63 16.93 -28.68 1.58
C GLN A 63 15.56 -29.22 2.01
N SER A 64 14.61 -28.33 2.34
CA SER A 64 13.25 -28.71 2.75
C SER A 64 12.42 -29.23 1.58
N GLU A 65 11.99 -30.48 1.66
CA GLU A 65 11.09 -31.09 0.68
C GLU A 65 9.77 -30.31 0.54
N PHE A 66 9.26 -29.74 1.65
CA PHE A 66 8.04 -28.93 1.64
C PHE A 66 8.22 -27.64 0.85
N CYS A 67 9.28 -26.87 1.14
CA CYS A 67 9.54 -25.62 0.43
C CYS A 67 9.73 -25.85 -1.07
N GLN A 68 10.39 -26.95 -1.45
CA GLN A 68 10.56 -27.33 -2.86
C GLN A 68 9.21 -27.65 -3.54
N LYS A 69 8.34 -28.42 -2.88
CA LYS A 69 7.00 -28.74 -3.40
C LYS A 69 6.13 -27.49 -3.54
N GLU A 70 6.16 -26.61 -2.55
CA GLU A 70 5.41 -25.35 -2.55
C GLU A 70 5.87 -24.44 -3.69
N LEU A 71 7.19 -24.26 -3.85
CA LEU A 71 7.77 -23.48 -4.94
C LEU A 71 7.40 -24.07 -6.30
N ALA A 72 7.50 -25.39 -6.47
CA ALA A 72 7.14 -26.05 -7.73
C ALA A 72 5.66 -25.84 -8.07
N PHE A 73 4.77 -25.89 -7.08
CA PHE A 73 3.34 -25.63 -7.28
C PHE A 73 3.07 -24.16 -7.61
N ALA A 74 3.71 -23.21 -6.92
CA ALA A 74 3.60 -21.78 -7.20
C ALA A 74 4.07 -21.44 -8.63
N LEU A 75 5.20 -22.02 -9.06
CA LEU A 75 5.72 -21.89 -10.42
C LEU A 75 4.74 -22.46 -11.46
N LYS A 76 4.14 -23.63 -11.19
CA LYS A 76 3.11 -24.23 -12.06
C LYS A 76 1.89 -23.33 -12.25
N LEU A 77 1.52 -22.57 -11.23
CA LEU A 77 0.43 -21.60 -11.27
C LEU A 77 0.85 -20.23 -11.86
N ASN A 78 2.10 -20.07 -12.31
CA ASN A 78 2.68 -18.79 -12.73
C ASN A 78 2.52 -17.69 -11.66
N LYS A 79 2.63 -18.05 -10.38
CA LYS A 79 2.56 -17.08 -9.28
C LYS A 79 3.76 -16.15 -9.34
N PRO A 80 3.59 -14.83 -9.12
CA PRO A 80 4.70 -13.93 -8.85
C PRO A 80 5.50 -14.43 -7.65
N ILE A 81 6.81 -14.63 -7.84
CA ILE A 81 7.73 -15.11 -6.79
C ILE A 81 8.55 -13.94 -6.26
N ALA A 82 8.54 -13.73 -4.95
CA ALA A 82 9.36 -12.76 -4.23
C ALA A 82 10.40 -13.47 -3.35
N PRO A 83 11.61 -13.74 -3.87
CA PRO A 83 12.66 -14.38 -3.08
C PRO A 83 13.34 -13.39 -2.11
N VAL A 84 13.41 -13.77 -0.84
CA VAL A 84 13.98 -13.00 0.26
C VAL A 84 15.08 -13.82 0.94
N MET A 85 16.34 -13.43 0.77
CA MET A 85 17.48 -14.12 1.38
C MET A 85 17.70 -13.66 2.81
N VAL A 86 17.46 -14.59 3.74
CA VAL A 86 17.59 -14.40 5.20
C VAL A 86 18.95 -14.88 5.71
N GLU A 87 19.61 -15.80 5.00
CA GLU A 87 20.95 -16.30 5.30
C GLU A 87 21.80 -16.29 4.03
N LEU A 88 23.08 -15.91 4.13
CA LEU A 88 23.97 -15.84 2.97
C LEU A 88 24.19 -17.23 2.36
N MET A 89 23.99 -17.32 1.04
CA MET A 89 24.10 -18.58 0.30
C MET A 89 24.26 -18.35 -1.20
N ASP A 90 24.67 -19.39 -1.90
CA ASP A 90 24.66 -19.42 -3.36
C ASP A 90 23.23 -19.51 -3.90
N ILE A 91 22.93 -18.68 -4.90
CA ILE A 91 21.59 -18.59 -5.50
C ILE A 91 21.42 -19.77 -6.47
N PRO A 92 20.38 -20.61 -6.31
CA PRO A 92 20.07 -21.66 -7.27
C PRO A 92 19.83 -21.11 -8.66
N GLN A 93 20.25 -21.84 -9.69
CA GLN A 93 20.06 -21.43 -11.09
C GLN A 93 18.59 -21.12 -11.41
N GLN A 94 17.65 -21.88 -10.85
CA GLN A 94 16.20 -21.65 -11.01
C GLN A 94 15.73 -20.29 -10.49
N LEU A 95 16.47 -19.69 -9.56
CA LEU A 95 16.16 -18.38 -8.96
C LEU A 95 17.02 -17.25 -9.51
N SER A 96 17.99 -17.54 -10.39
CA SER A 96 18.95 -16.56 -10.92
C SER A 96 18.32 -15.41 -11.72
N HIS A 97 17.11 -15.61 -12.25
CA HIS A 97 16.39 -14.60 -13.02
C HIS A 97 15.51 -13.67 -12.15
N PHE A 98 15.39 -13.95 -10.85
CA PHE A 98 14.60 -13.13 -9.94
C PHE A 98 15.46 -12.11 -9.22
N GLN A 99 14.89 -10.94 -8.97
CA GLN A 99 15.50 -9.97 -8.06
C GLN A 99 15.36 -10.47 -6.63
N ILE A 100 16.49 -10.70 -5.95
CA ILE A 100 16.52 -11.20 -4.58
C ILE A 100 16.69 -10.06 -3.60
N ILE A 101 15.77 -9.96 -2.64
CA ILE A 101 15.85 -9.02 -1.53
C ILE A 101 16.71 -9.66 -0.44
N ARG A 102 17.73 -8.95 0.05
CA ARG A 102 18.64 -9.47 1.08
C ARG A 102 18.30 -8.84 2.43
N VAL A 103 18.03 -9.67 3.43
CA VAL A 103 17.71 -9.28 4.82
C VAL A 103 18.61 -10.01 5.82
N THR A 104 19.83 -10.36 5.39
CA THR A 104 20.80 -11.18 6.14
C THR A 104 21.27 -10.54 7.44
N ASP A 105 21.25 -9.21 7.51
CA ASP A 105 21.58 -8.43 8.73
C ASP A 105 20.32 -8.11 9.56
N GLY A 106 19.19 -8.75 9.25
CA GLY A 106 17.88 -8.48 9.84
C GLY A 106 17.03 -7.51 9.01
N PHE A 107 15.83 -7.21 9.53
CA PHE A 107 14.87 -6.28 8.92
C PHE A 107 15.22 -4.83 9.28
N THR A 108 16.34 -4.34 8.75
CA THR A 108 16.66 -2.90 8.84
C THR A 108 15.64 -2.08 8.05
N PRO A 109 15.52 -0.76 8.30
CA PRO A 109 14.65 0.11 7.51
C PRO A 109 14.94 0.02 5.99
N GLU A 110 16.21 -0.03 5.59
CA GLU A 110 16.61 -0.13 4.18
C GLU A 110 16.20 -1.47 3.56
N ALA A 111 16.37 -2.56 4.31
CA ALA A 111 15.98 -3.90 3.88
C ALA A 111 14.46 -4.01 3.75
N THR A 112 13.72 -3.40 4.68
CA THR A 112 12.26 -3.31 4.68
C THR A 112 11.75 -2.52 3.47
N VAL A 113 12.35 -1.36 3.17
CA VAL A 113 12.00 -0.57 1.96
C VAL A 113 12.22 -1.39 0.70
N LYS A 114 13.34 -2.10 0.58
CA LYS A 114 13.61 -2.97 -0.59
C LYS A 114 12.55 -4.06 -0.74
N LEU A 115 12.14 -4.69 0.36
CA LEU A 115 11.06 -5.67 0.36
C LEU A 115 9.74 -5.05 -0.09
N LEU A 116 9.33 -3.93 0.52
CA LEU A 116 8.08 -3.24 0.20
C LEU A 116 8.04 -2.74 -1.25
N ASN A 117 9.18 -2.34 -1.80
CA ASN A 117 9.32 -1.96 -3.21
C ASN A 117 9.24 -3.17 -4.15
N GLY A 118 9.89 -4.29 -3.82
CA GLY A 118 9.78 -5.51 -4.62
C GLY A 118 8.34 -6.03 -4.66
N LEU A 119 7.68 -6.05 -3.50
CA LEU A 119 6.26 -6.40 -3.39
C LEU A 119 5.35 -5.40 -4.10
N PHE A 120 5.73 -4.12 -4.14
CA PHE A 120 4.99 -3.11 -4.89
C PHE A 120 4.93 -3.40 -6.37
N GLU A 121 6.06 -3.73 -6.99
CA GLU A 121 6.10 -4.05 -8.41
C GLU A 121 5.21 -5.27 -8.73
N ILE A 122 5.14 -6.24 -7.81
CA ILE A 122 4.20 -7.37 -7.93
C ILE A 122 2.75 -6.88 -7.83
N GLU A 123 2.41 -6.05 -6.86
CA GLU A 123 1.05 -5.49 -6.73
C GLU A 123 0.63 -4.70 -7.97
N ARG A 124 1.54 -3.93 -8.57
CA ARG A 124 1.28 -3.19 -9.81
C ARG A 124 0.93 -4.11 -10.96
N VAL A 125 1.57 -5.27 -11.06
CA VAL A 125 1.24 -6.25 -12.11
C VAL A 125 -0.09 -6.94 -11.81
N VAL A 126 -0.34 -7.30 -10.55
CA VAL A 126 -1.51 -8.09 -10.15
C VAL A 126 -2.80 -7.28 -10.13
N PHE A 127 -2.77 -6.06 -9.59
CA PHE A 127 -3.97 -5.26 -9.30
C PHE A 127 -4.15 -4.07 -10.22
N ASN A 128 -3.35 -3.89 -11.28
CA ASN A 128 -3.58 -2.80 -12.22
C ASN A 128 -4.78 -3.13 -13.11
N PRO A 129 -5.94 -2.49 -12.87
CA PRO A 129 -7.18 -2.83 -13.53
C PRO A 129 -7.39 -2.01 -14.80
N LEU A 130 -6.57 -0.97 -15.00
CA LEU A 130 -6.55 -0.08 -16.15
C LEU A 130 -5.72 -0.67 -17.29
N MET A 131 -5.19 -1.88 -17.10
CA MET A 131 -4.71 -2.77 -18.14
C MET A 131 -5.85 -3.75 -18.48
N PRO A 132 -6.23 -3.93 -19.76
CA PRO A 132 -7.31 -4.84 -20.12
C PRO A 132 -7.02 -6.25 -19.61
N THR A 133 -7.84 -6.75 -18.70
CA THR A 133 -7.80 -8.16 -18.29
C THR A 133 -8.85 -8.95 -19.07
N ALA A 134 -8.50 -10.19 -19.45
CA ALA A 134 -9.30 -11.00 -20.37
C ALA A 134 -10.63 -11.52 -19.79
N LYS A 135 -10.90 -11.35 -18.49
CA LYS A 135 -12.11 -11.87 -17.85
C LYS A 135 -13.18 -10.78 -17.77
N ARG A 136 -14.14 -10.87 -18.68
CA ARG A 136 -15.37 -10.09 -18.68
C ARG A 136 -16.48 -10.95 -18.06
N ASP A 137 -17.12 -10.45 -17.02
CA ASP A 137 -18.45 -10.94 -16.64
C ASP A 137 -19.49 -10.10 -17.38
N ALA A 138 -20.41 -10.75 -18.08
CA ALA A 138 -21.41 -10.11 -18.94
C ALA A 138 -22.44 -9.27 -18.16
N HIS A 139 -22.50 -9.38 -16.83
CA HIS A 139 -23.48 -8.69 -15.99
C HIS A 139 -22.92 -7.44 -15.28
N MET A 140 -21.63 -7.16 -15.41
CA MET A 140 -21.01 -6.00 -14.77
C MET A 140 -21.23 -4.73 -15.60
N PRO A 141 -21.50 -3.57 -14.98
CA PRO A 141 -21.54 -2.31 -15.69
C PRO A 141 -20.17 -2.04 -16.36
N GLU A 142 -20.19 -1.57 -17.59
CA GLU A 142 -18.96 -1.15 -18.29
C GLU A 142 -18.49 0.20 -17.73
N LEU A 143 -17.20 0.28 -17.41
CA LEU A 143 -16.51 1.53 -17.11
C LEU A 143 -15.29 1.61 -18.01
N ALA A 144 -15.39 2.43 -19.05
CA ALA A 144 -14.24 2.68 -19.91
C ALA A 144 -13.17 3.46 -19.14
N VAL A 145 -11.91 3.06 -19.24
CA VAL A 145 -10.80 3.75 -18.54
C VAL A 145 -10.77 5.24 -18.92
N GLN A 146 -11.10 5.55 -20.18
CA GLN A 146 -11.18 6.91 -20.70
C GLN A 146 -12.36 7.76 -20.18
N ASP A 147 -13.22 7.20 -19.33
CA ASP A 147 -14.36 7.90 -18.72
C ASP A 147 -14.23 8.03 -17.20
N LEU A 148 -13.14 7.50 -16.59
CA LEU A 148 -12.84 7.66 -15.18
C LEU A 148 -11.94 8.90 -14.95
N TYR A 149 -12.50 9.94 -14.35
CA TYR A 149 -11.78 11.19 -14.10
C TYR A 149 -11.19 11.25 -12.69
N PHE A 150 -9.94 11.68 -12.60
CA PHE A 150 -9.35 12.14 -11.35
C PHE A 150 -9.53 13.67 -11.21
N ALA A 151 -10.41 14.10 -10.31
CA ALA A 151 -10.63 15.52 -10.05
C ALA A 151 -9.59 16.07 -9.05
N THR A 152 -8.58 16.78 -9.57
CA THR A 152 -7.50 17.36 -8.77
C THR A 152 -6.83 18.53 -9.51
N THR A 153 -6.44 19.57 -8.78
CA THR A 153 -5.54 20.64 -9.25
C THR A 153 -4.08 20.38 -8.87
N ASN A 154 -3.81 19.34 -8.08
CA ASN A 154 -2.48 19.01 -7.59
C ASN A 154 -1.75 18.06 -8.57
N SER A 155 -0.80 18.60 -9.33
CA SER A 155 0.00 17.85 -10.30
C SER A 155 0.87 16.76 -9.66
N ARG A 156 1.34 16.94 -8.42
CA ARG A 156 2.11 15.92 -7.71
C ARG A 156 1.27 14.69 -7.39
N LYS A 157 0.00 14.89 -7.01
CA LYS A 157 -0.95 13.77 -6.83
C LYS A 157 -1.14 13.03 -8.15
N LYS A 158 -1.34 13.74 -9.26
CA LYS A 158 -1.46 13.12 -10.58
C LYS A 158 -0.23 12.24 -10.89
N ILE A 159 0.97 12.81 -10.81
CA ILE A 159 2.22 12.08 -11.10
C ILE A 159 2.34 10.82 -10.24
N MET A 160 2.06 10.94 -8.94
CA MET A 160 2.12 9.80 -8.02
C MET A 160 1.11 8.71 -8.38
N TYR A 161 -0.12 9.08 -8.74
CA TYR A 161 -1.12 8.11 -9.19
C TYR A 161 -0.71 7.44 -10.51
N GLU A 162 -0.24 8.19 -11.50
CA GLU A 162 0.19 7.64 -12.79
C GLU A 162 1.39 6.71 -12.62
N GLN A 163 2.33 7.04 -11.73
CA GLN A 163 3.42 6.16 -11.34
C GLN A 163 2.90 4.88 -10.69
N ILE A 164 2.01 5.00 -9.69
CA ILE A 164 1.47 3.84 -8.97
C ILE A 164 0.70 2.92 -9.92
N LEU A 165 -0.16 3.50 -10.75
CA LEU A 165 -1.04 2.76 -11.64
C LEU A 165 -0.40 2.37 -12.96
N ASN A 166 0.79 2.88 -13.29
CA ASN A 166 1.45 2.67 -14.58
C ASN A 166 0.55 2.98 -15.79
N VAL A 167 -0.28 4.02 -15.68
CA VAL A 167 -1.18 4.47 -16.74
C VAL A 167 -1.26 5.99 -16.75
N THR A 168 -1.62 6.56 -17.90
CA THR A 168 -1.97 7.98 -17.97
C THR A 168 -3.38 8.17 -17.45
N LEU A 169 -3.54 9.00 -16.43
CA LEU A 169 -4.85 9.30 -15.87
C LEU A 169 -5.49 10.49 -16.58
N GLN A 170 -6.78 10.33 -16.85
CA GLN A 170 -7.62 11.45 -17.22
C GLN A 170 -7.86 12.32 -15.98
N THR A 171 -7.52 13.60 -16.08
CA THR A 171 -7.62 14.55 -14.96
C THR A 171 -8.56 15.68 -15.29
N ALA A 172 -9.41 16.05 -14.33
CA ALA A 172 -10.18 17.28 -14.37
C ALA A 172 -9.62 18.26 -13.33
N ALA A 173 -9.05 19.37 -13.79
CA ALA A 173 -8.53 20.42 -12.92
C ALA A 173 -9.67 21.28 -12.37
N ILE A 174 -10.40 20.75 -11.40
CA ILE A 174 -11.54 21.41 -10.77
C ILE A 174 -11.14 21.90 -9.37
N SER A 175 -11.43 23.16 -9.08
CA SER A 175 -11.31 23.69 -7.72
C SER A 175 -12.49 23.19 -6.90
N LEU A 176 -12.21 22.32 -5.92
CA LEU A 176 -13.21 21.73 -5.03
C LEU A 176 -13.04 22.30 -3.63
N GLU A 177 -14.13 22.68 -2.99
CA GLU A 177 -14.11 23.26 -1.65
C GLU A 177 -14.01 22.17 -0.58
N ASP A 178 -13.26 22.47 0.49
CA ASP A 178 -13.16 21.64 1.69
C ASP A 178 -14.19 22.13 2.70
N ILE A 179 -15.14 21.27 3.09
CA ILE A 179 -15.96 21.53 4.28
C ILE A 179 -15.09 21.49 5.54
N GLN A 180 -15.50 22.23 6.56
CA GLN A 180 -14.84 22.19 7.86
C GLN A 180 -15.31 20.98 8.67
N HIS A 181 -14.70 19.82 8.41
CA HIS A 181 -15.01 18.58 9.13
C HIS A 181 -13.73 17.86 9.58
N VAL A 182 -13.75 17.28 10.78
CA VAL A 182 -12.59 16.59 11.38
C VAL A 182 -12.37 15.19 10.78
N ASP A 183 -13.41 14.55 10.26
CA ASP A 183 -13.27 13.31 9.47
C ASP A 183 -12.91 13.65 8.02
N ALA A 184 -11.71 13.24 7.61
CA ALA A 184 -11.21 13.38 6.25
C ALA A 184 -12.09 12.69 5.19
N GLY A 185 -12.81 11.63 5.59
CA GLY A 185 -13.76 10.93 4.74
C GLY A 185 -14.96 11.77 4.36
N GLU A 186 -15.51 12.54 5.28
CA GLU A 186 -16.63 13.44 5.00
C GLU A 186 -16.18 14.59 4.09
N VAL A 187 -14.97 15.12 4.29
CA VAL A 187 -14.38 16.13 3.38
C VAL A 187 -14.23 15.56 1.97
N ALA A 188 -13.69 14.34 1.83
CA ALA A 188 -13.54 13.68 0.53
C ALA A 188 -14.88 13.41 -0.16
N LEU A 189 -15.88 12.91 0.59
CA LEU A 189 -17.22 12.63 0.07
C LEU A 189 -17.91 13.90 -0.44
N TYR A 190 -17.74 15.02 0.27
CA TYR A 190 -18.26 16.31 -0.19
C TYR A 190 -17.57 16.77 -1.48
N LYS A 191 -16.25 16.58 -1.59
CA LYS A 191 -15.47 16.91 -2.80
C LYS A 191 -15.88 16.06 -4.01
N VAL A 192 -16.07 14.76 -3.84
CA VAL A 192 -16.44 13.90 -4.98
C VAL A 192 -17.83 14.24 -5.50
N GLN A 193 -18.76 14.62 -4.61
CA GLN A 193 -20.09 15.07 -5.02
C GLN A 193 -20.00 16.36 -5.86
N GLN A 194 -19.28 17.38 -5.38
CA GLN A 194 -19.04 18.60 -6.15
C GLN A 194 -18.44 18.31 -7.54
N ALA A 195 -17.44 17.42 -7.60
CA ALA A 195 -16.81 17.05 -8.86
C ALA A 195 -17.80 16.36 -9.82
N TYR A 196 -18.67 15.49 -9.30
CA TYR A 196 -19.68 14.81 -10.09
C TYR A 196 -20.78 15.76 -10.58
N ASP A 197 -21.20 16.72 -9.74
CA ASP A 197 -22.21 17.72 -10.11
C ASP A 197 -21.71 18.63 -11.24
N ILE A 198 -20.39 18.78 -11.41
CA ILE A 198 -19.77 19.54 -12.49
C ILE A 198 -19.53 18.68 -13.74
N LEU A 199 -19.03 17.45 -13.57
CA LEU A 199 -18.61 16.60 -14.69
C LEU A 199 -19.73 15.74 -15.27
N HIS A 200 -20.68 15.31 -14.44
CA HIS A 200 -21.69 14.28 -14.74
C HIS A 200 -21.08 13.00 -15.34
N LYS A 201 -19.91 12.62 -14.85
CA LYS A 201 -19.13 11.45 -15.27
C LYS A 201 -18.54 10.72 -14.06
N PRO A 202 -18.20 9.42 -14.19
CA PRO A 202 -17.46 8.69 -13.17
C PRO A 202 -16.20 9.45 -12.75
N VAL A 203 -16.10 9.74 -11.46
CA VAL A 203 -15.06 10.62 -10.92
C VAL A 203 -14.61 10.14 -9.56
N PHE A 204 -13.33 10.30 -9.29
CA PHE A 204 -12.76 10.16 -7.96
C PHE A 204 -11.93 11.38 -7.56
N VAL A 205 -11.76 11.53 -6.26
CA VAL A 205 -10.90 12.55 -5.63
C VAL A 205 -10.02 11.89 -4.56
N ASP A 206 -8.93 12.57 -4.21
CA ASP A 206 -8.01 12.16 -3.15
C ASP A 206 -7.89 13.29 -2.12
N HIS A 207 -8.24 13.00 -0.87
CA HIS A 207 -8.01 13.89 0.26
C HIS A 207 -6.96 13.28 1.21
N SER A 208 -6.01 14.10 1.68
CA SER A 208 -4.94 13.65 2.57
C SER A 208 -5.00 14.41 3.88
N ALA A 209 -4.82 13.69 4.97
CA ALA A 209 -4.92 14.20 6.33
C ALA A 209 -3.83 13.62 7.23
N ILE A 210 -3.59 14.30 8.34
CA ILE A 210 -2.80 13.79 9.46
C ILE A 210 -3.65 13.86 10.74
N ALA A 211 -3.67 12.78 11.50
CA ALA A 211 -4.42 12.69 12.76
C ALA A 211 -3.44 12.44 13.90
N ILE A 212 -3.38 13.34 14.88
CA ILE A 212 -2.45 13.25 16.02
C ILE A 212 -3.24 12.79 17.24
N ARG A 213 -2.86 11.64 17.83
CA ARG A 213 -3.64 10.98 18.89
C ARG A 213 -3.71 11.81 20.17
N ALA A 214 -2.61 12.46 20.55
CA ALA A 214 -2.58 13.37 21.69
C ALA A 214 -3.57 14.55 21.57
N TRP A 215 -3.99 14.90 20.35
CA TRP A 215 -4.99 15.94 20.08
C TRP A 215 -6.37 15.36 19.78
N GLY A 216 -6.63 14.11 20.12
CA GLY A 216 -7.90 13.43 19.85
C GLY A 216 -8.15 13.18 18.36
N GLY A 217 -7.09 13.08 17.54
CA GLY A 217 -7.19 12.88 16.09
C GLY A 217 -7.17 14.15 15.25
N LEU A 218 -7.08 15.33 15.87
CA LEU A 218 -6.88 16.60 15.14
C LEU A 218 -5.47 16.67 14.52
N PRO A 219 -5.28 17.42 13.43
CA PRO A 219 -6.28 18.20 12.71
C PRO A 219 -7.25 17.36 11.84
N GLY A 220 -6.92 16.11 11.52
CA GLY A 220 -7.79 15.24 10.73
C GLY A 220 -8.14 15.86 9.37
N GLY A 221 -9.41 15.85 8.97
CA GLY A 221 -9.90 16.49 7.74
C GLY A 221 -9.62 17.99 7.62
N LEU A 222 -9.24 18.67 8.71
CA LEU A 222 -8.84 20.07 8.73
C LEU A 222 -7.34 20.28 8.49
N THR A 223 -6.61 19.26 8.05
CA THR A 223 -5.14 19.27 7.95
C THR A 223 -4.59 20.49 7.22
N THR A 224 -5.10 20.80 6.03
CA THR A 224 -4.59 21.94 5.24
C THR A 224 -4.89 23.27 5.91
N SER A 225 -6.13 23.48 6.36
CA SER A 225 -6.56 24.74 7.00
C SER A 225 -5.93 24.96 8.37
N PHE A 226 -5.47 23.90 9.03
CA PHE A 226 -4.80 23.97 10.32
C PHE A 226 -3.27 24.13 10.19
N ILE A 227 -2.62 23.26 9.41
CA ILE A 227 -1.15 23.20 9.35
C ILE A 227 -0.56 24.37 8.57
N VAL A 228 -1.19 24.80 7.48
CA VAL A 228 -0.65 25.89 6.65
C VAL A 228 -0.54 27.20 7.44
N PRO A 229 -1.57 27.67 8.16
CA PRO A 229 -1.45 28.89 8.96
C PRO A 229 -0.58 28.72 10.22
N ALA A 230 -0.65 27.55 10.87
CA ALA A 230 0.15 27.30 12.08
C ALA A 230 1.65 27.26 11.79
N GLY A 231 2.04 26.64 10.68
CA GLY A 231 3.43 26.36 10.33
C GLY A 231 4.00 25.16 11.10
N LEU A 232 4.80 24.34 10.41
CA LEU A 232 5.27 23.05 10.92
C LEU A 232 6.06 23.14 12.24
N THR A 233 6.88 24.19 12.41
CA THR A 233 7.62 24.41 13.66
C THR A 233 6.68 24.60 14.86
N ASN A 234 5.56 25.31 14.68
CA ASN A 234 4.60 25.50 15.75
C ASN A 234 3.78 24.24 16.02
N ILE A 235 3.45 23.47 14.98
CA ILE A 235 2.82 22.14 15.14
C ILE A 235 3.68 21.24 16.04
N CYS A 236 5.00 21.17 15.80
CA CYS A 236 5.92 20.39 16.63
C CYS A 236 5.93 20.93 18.08
N LYS A 237 6.04 22.25 18.26
CA LYS A 237 6.02 22.90 19.59
C LYS A 237 4.73 22.62 20.37
N MET A 238 3.57 22.68 19.71
CA MET A 238 2.27 22.41 20.34
C MET A 238 2.16 20.99 20.88
N LEU A 239 2.88 20.04 20.28
CA LEU A 239 2.89 18.64 20.71
C LEU A 239 3.95 18.37 21.80
N GLN A 240 4.92 19.25 22.02
CA GLN A 240 6.00 19.05 23.01
C GLN A 240 5.51 18.64 24.42
N PRO A 241 4.43 19.22 24.98
CA PRO A 241 3.96 18.87 26.33
C PRO A 241 3.37 17.45 26.47
N PHE A 242 3.14 16.72 25.37
CA PHE A 242 2.56 15.39 25.37
C PHE A 242 3.64 14.34 25.20
N ASP A 243 3.71 13.32 26.06
CA ASP A 243 4.64 12.20 25.84
C ASP A 243 4.27 11.38 24.59
N ASP A 244 2.98 11.31 24.28
CA ASP A 244 2.45 10.62 23.12
C ASP A 244 2.64 11.44 21.83
N LYS A 245 3.53 10.97 20.96
CA LYS A 245 3.78 11.57 19.64
C LYS A 245 3.08 10.88 18.48
N TYR A 246 2.26 9.85 18.77
CA TYR A 246 1.64 9.02 17.74
C TYR A 246 0.74 9.84 16.81
N ALA A 247 0.90 9.57 15.52
CA ALA A 247 0.08 10.14 14.47
C ALA A 247 -0.18 9.14 13.34
N GLU A 248 -1.23 9.43 12.57
CA GLU A 248 -1.62 8.66 11.40
C GLU A 248 -1.62 9.55 10.16
N ALA A 249 -0.87 9.14 9.15
CA ALA A 249 -0.96 9.70 7.81
C ALA A 249 -2.10 9.00 7.05
N ILE A 250 -3.13 9.76 6.69
CA ILE A 250 -4.38 9.24 6.13
C ILE A 250 -4.54 9.73 4.69
N SER A 251 -4.87 8.83 3.77
CA SER A 251 -5.35 9.17 2.43
C SER A 251 -6.74 8.56 2.23
N VAL A 252 -7.69 9.39 1.80
CA VAL A 252 -9.04 8.97 1.47
C VAL A 252 -9.30 9.20 -0.01
N ILE A 253 -9.52 8.12 -0.73
CA ILE A 253 -10.05 8.15 -2.09
C ILE A 253 -11.55 8.02 -2.00
N THR A 254 -12.29 8.90 -2.65
CA THR A 254 -13.74 8.75 -2.82
C THR A 254 -14.08 8.76 -4.28
N PHE A 255 -14.92 7.80 -4.68
CA PHE A 255 -15.38 7.58 -6.04
C PHE A 255 -16.90 7.66 -6.11
N THR A 256 -17.42 8.18 -7.22
CA THR A 256 -18.83 8.08 -7.59
C THR A 256 -19.01 7.98 -9.10
N ASP A 257 -19.96 7.16 -9.54
CA ASP A 257 -20.49 7.12 -10.91
C ASP A 257 -21.90 7.73 -11.01
N GLY A 258 -22.40 8.31 -9.92
CA GLY A 258 -23.75 8.85 -9.80
C GLY A 258 -24.78 7.87 -9.22
N GLN A 259 -24.51 6.56 -9.27
CA GLN A 259 -25.35 5.54 -8.65
C GLN A 259 -24.71 5.01 -7.37
N LEU A 260 -23.41 4.71 -7.44
CA LEU A 260 -22.62 4.15 -6.38
C LEU A 260 -21.63 5.19 -5.87
N ARG A 261 -21.59 5.35 -4.54
CA ARG A 261 -20.61 6.20 -3.85
C ARG A 261 -19.85 5.38 -2.81
N ARG A 262 -18.52 5.42 -2.88
CA ARG A 262 -17.63 4.64 -2.02
C ARG A 262 -16.39 5.42 -1.61
N LYS A 263 -15.88 5.10 -0.41
CA LYS A 263 -14.61 5.63 0.12
C LYS A 263 -13.63 4.49 0.36
N PHE A 264 -12.35 4.74 0.08
CA PHE A 264 -11.23 3.84 0.28
C PHE A 264 -10.20 4.58 1.10
N VAL A 265 -9.81 4.00 2.23
CA VAL A 265 -8.96 4.66 3.22
C VAL A 265 -7.66 3.89 3.33
N GLY A 266 -6.56 4.62 3.20
CA GLY A 266 -5.23 4.11 3.52
C GLY A 266 -4.67 4.89 4.70
N ILE A 267 -4.09 4.17 5.65
CA ILE A 267 -3.53 4.71 6.89
C ILE A 267 -2.11 4.19 7.04
N VAL A 268 -1.20 5.09 7.41
CA VAL A 268 0.18 4.76 7.79
C VAL A 268 0.39 5.28 9.21
N PRO A 269 0.67 4.40 10.18
CA PRO A 269 1.00 4.82 11.54
C PRO A 269 2.41 5.42 11.57
N GLY A 270 2.65 6.31 12.53
CA GLY A 270 3.92 6.97 12.73
C GLY A 270 3.87 7.92 13.92
N GLU A 271 4.80 8.86 13.93
CA GLU A 271 4.94 9.85 14.99
C GLU A 271 5.25 11.22 14.41
N ILE A 272 4.96 12.27 15.18
CA ILE A 272 5.39 13.63 14.84
C ILE A 272 6.78 13.89 15.42
N SER A 273 7.68 14.40 14.58
CA SER A 273 9.03 14.77 14.99
C SER A 273 9.07 15.98 15.93
N ASP A 274 10.14 16.09 16.72
CA ASP A 274 10.35 17.24 17.60
C ASP A 274 10.56 18.56 16.85
N GLN A 275 11.09 18.48 15.62
CA GLN A 275 11.33 19.60 14.72
C GLN A 275 11.13 19.17 13.26
N PRO A 276 10.74 20.09 12.35
CA PRO A 276 10.67 19.80 10.93
C PRO A 276 12.04 19.44 10.35
N ARG A 277 12.10 18.39 9.53
CA ARG A 277 13.31 17.95 8.81
C ARG A 277 13.00 17.61 7.35
N GLY A 278 13.93 17.90 6.46
CA GLY A 278 13.80 17.67 5.02
C GLY A 278 13.09 18.81 4.25
N ASP A 279 12.85 18.59 2.96
CA ASP A 279 12.31 19.56 2.00
C ASP A 279 11.00 19.09 1.32
N GLY A 280 10.36 18.08 1.91
CA GLY A 280 9.06 17.59 1.50
C GLY A 280 7.92 18.60 1.64
N TYR A 281 6.77 18.21 1.10
CA TYR A 281 5.60 19.08 0.98
C TYR A 281 4.59 18.87 2.10
N SER A 282 3.82 19.92 2.41
CA SER A 282 2.79 19.89 3.46
C SER A 282 3.39 19.41 4.80
N TRP A 283 2.77 18.45 5.47
CA TRP A 283 3.22 17.90 6.76
C TRP A 283 4.30 16.82 6.64
N ASN A 284 4.82 16.51 5.44
CA ASN A 284 5.84 15.48 5.26
C ASN A 284 7.08 15.71 6.12
N ASN A 285 7.46 16.97 6.36
CA ASN A 285 8.69 17.31 7.10
C ASN A 285 8.57 17.07 8.60
N ILE A 286 7.39 16.70 9.11
CA ILE A 286 7.18 16.44 10.53
C ILE A 286 6.67 15.04 10.84
N PHE A 287 6.32 14.24 9.83
CA PHE A 287 5.79 12.90 10.05
C PHE A 287 6.87 11.84 9.84
N ILE A 288 7.16 11.06 10.88
CA ILE A 288 8.07 9.91 10.88
C ILE A 288 7.20 8.64 10.81
N PRO A 289 7.20 7.91 9.68
CA PRO A 289 6.43 6.67 9.59
C PRO A 289 7.01 5.60 10.53
N ALA A 290 6.14 4.72 11.04
CA ALA A 290 6.54 3.66 11.97
C ALA A 290 7.65 2.77 11.35
N GLY A 291 8.68 2.47 12.14
CA GLY A 291 9.85 1.70 11.68
C GLY A 291 10.95 2.53 11.02
N PHE A 292 10.79 3.85 10.93
CA PHE A 292 11.79 4.76 10.37
C PHE A 292 12.24 5.83 11.37
N THR A 293 13.39 6.44 11.11
CA THR A 293 13.92 7.60 11.86
C THR A 293 13.84 8.91 11.06
N LYS A 294 13.77 8.79 9.74
CA LYS A 294 13.60 9.90 8.79
C LYS A 294 12.15 10.36 8.77
N THR A 295 11.92 11.66 8.64
CA THR A 295 10.58 12.17 8.25
C THR A 295 10.31 11.82 6.79
N LEU A 296 9.05 11.85 6.35
CA LEU A 296 8.73 11.73 4.92
C LEU A 296 9.41 12.83 4.09
N GLY A 297 9.72 13.98 4.69
CA GLY A 297 10.46 15.06 4.04
C GLY A 297 11.93 14.76 3.79
N GLU A 298 12.50 13.77 4.48
CA GLU A 298 13.90 13.32 4.32
C GLU A 298 14.00 12.07 3.43
N MET A 299 12.86 11.54 2.95
CA MET A 299 12.79 10.34 2.14
C MET A 299 12.75 10.66 0.65
N THR A 300 13.33 9.76 -0.15
CA THR A 300 13.21 9.77 -1.61
C THR A 300 11.78 9.43 -2.06
N ASP A 301 11.41 9.81 -3.27
CA ASP A 301 10.09 9.48 -3.83
C ASP A 301 9.82 7.96 -3.82
N SER A 302 10.84 7.13 -4.08
CA SER A 302 10.72 5.67 -4.03
C SER A 302 10.47 5.15 -2.61
N GLU A 303 11.16 5.69 -1.60
CA GLU A 303 10.89 5.36 -0.20
C GLU A 303 9.45 5.75 0.18
N ILE A 304 9.01 6.97 -0.17
CA ILE A 304 7.65 7.44 0.13
C ILE A 304 6.59 6.56 -0.55
N LEU A 305 6.77 6.24 -1.84
CA LEU A 305 5.86 5.36 -2.59
C LEU A 305 5.71 3.99 -1.93
N SER A 306 6.80 3.44 -1.37
CA SER A 306 6.82 2.12 -0.75
C SER A 306 5.90 2.00 0.46
N ILE A 307 5.76 3.07 1.25
CA ILE A 307 4.99 3.09 2.50
C ILE A 307 3.73 3.96 2.43
N SER A 308 3.44 4.60 1.31
CA SER A 308 2.42 5.64 1.21
C SER A 308 1.02 5.20 1.63
N SER A 309 0.34 6.01 2.46
CA SER A 309 -1.08 5.82 2.78
C SER A 309 -1.96 5.91 1.53
N ARG A 310 -1.57 6.74 0.56
CA ARG A 310 -2.25 6.83 -0.74
C ARG A 310 -2.15 5.53 -1.51
N ARG A 311 -0.98 4.89 -1.54
CA ARG A 311 -0.83 3.57 -2.18
C ARG A 311 -1.80 2.56 -1.58
N ARG A 312 -1.89 2.51 -0.24
CA ARG A 312 -2.84 1.63 0.47
C ARG A 312 -4.29 1.89 0.01
N ALA A 313 -4.70 3.15 -0.08
CA ALA A 313 -6.04 3.51 -0.56
C ALA A 313 -6.26 3.17 -2.05
N ILE A 314 -5.25 3.37 -2.90
CA ILE A 314 -5.31 3.05 -4.34
C ILE A 314 -5.55 1.56 -4.55
N VAL A 315 -4.83 0.69 -3.83
CA VAL A 315 -4.97 -0.77 -3.99
C VAL A 315 -6.41 -1.22 -3.71
N GLU A 316 -7.03 -0.70 -2.64
CA GLU A 316 -8.43 -1.00 -2.32
C GLU A 316 -9.40 -0.44 -3.36
N PHE A 317 -9.15 0.78 -3.84
CA PHE A 317 -9.94 1.37 -4.92
C PHE A 317 -9.87 0.53 -6.21
N MET A 318 -8.68 0.09 -6.61
CA MET A 318 -8.50 -0.71 -7.82
C MET A 318 -9.17 -2.07 -7.71
N ARG A 319 -9.06 -2.74 -6.55
CA ARG A 319 -9.75 -4.02 -6.31
C ARG A 319 -11.26 -3.85 -6.43
N PHE A 320 -11.79 -2.76 -5.88
CA PHE A 320 -13.20 -2.43 -6.02
C PHE A 320 -13.60 -2.25 -7.49
N LEU A 321 -12.83 -1.50 -8.27
CA LEU A 321 -13.14 -1.32 -9.69
C LEU A 321 -13.12 -2.65 -10.45
N GLN A 322 -12.12 -3.51 -10.24
CA GLN A 322 -12.05 -4.84 -10.87
C GLN A 322 -13.22 -5.75 -10.53
N THR A 323 -13.73 -5.63 -9.30
CA THR A 323 -14.79 -6.52 -8.80
C THR A 323 -16.18 -6.04 -9.21
N ASN A 324 -16.34 -4.75 -9.52
CA ASN A 324 -17.66 -4.13 -9.74
C ASN A 324 -17.86 -3.59 -11.16
N TYR A 325 -16.80 -3.39 -11.96
CA TYR A 325 -16.89 -2.87 -13.31
C TYR A 325 -16.15 -3.74 -14.33
N ALA A 326 -16.77 -3.93 -15.50
CA ALA A 326 -16.07 -4.43 -16.66
C ALA A 326 -15.24 -3.28 -17.24
N ILE A 327 -13.94 -3.29 -16.98
CA ILE A 327 -13.04 -2.22 -17.44
C ILE A 327 -12.65 -2.49 -18.90
N SER A 328 -12.97 -1.53 -19.77
CA SER A 328 -12.70 -1.56 -21.21
C SER A 328 -11.75 -0.46 -21.63
#